data_AF-A0A3Q3SQM4-F1
#
_entry.id   AF-A0A3Q3SQM4-F1
#
_cell.length_a   1.000
_cell.length_b   1.000
_cell.length_c   1.000
_cell.angle_alpha   90.00
_cell.angle_beta   90.00
_cell.angle_gamma   90.00
#
_symmetry.space_group_name_H-M   'P 1'
#
loop_
_entity.id
_entity.type
_entity.pdbx_description
1 polymer ?
#
loop_
_entity_poly.entity_id
_entity_poly.type
_entity_poly.pdbx_seq_one_letter_code
_entity_poly.pdbx_strand_id
1 'polypeptide(L)'
;MVQRLCFVLLLTCAAPLSAAPAGSSYLPGTGRFWHITDLHMDPSYHLAPDPTKVCFSSKGVPASHAGVFGDFLCDSPYSLIQSAFSHMAPLTQPQDFIIWTGDSPPHVPVHELSTDTVIQVISNMTQTIRQHFPNLTVYPALGNHDYWPQDQMQASTNAIYKAAAQLWKPWLQTEALLTLSQGGFYSQLAKPGLRVLSLNTILYYGPNKVTANMTDPAGQFEWLETTLEKAAQNQEKVYIIAHVPVGFLPFARNTTAMRKRDNERLVTIFRKYSHVIAGHFYGHTHRDSIMVLLNEGGEPVNSLFVSPAVTPIKSVLEPYSNNPAFRMYLYNSRDYALLDIWQYYLNLTEANEKQRSDWRLEYIMTKAFGLTDLQPQSLLQLGLSFRLPQTKTFDKYFSHYMVSYNSSITCEGRCKVSQVCAVLYLDQVSYSKCAAQGEW
;
A
#
# COMPACT_ATOMS: atom_id res chain seq x y z
N MET A 1 50.94 18.39 -40.71
CA MET A 1 49.49 18.24 -40.47
C MET A 1 49.26 16.82 -40.00
N VAL A 2 49.30 16.57 -38.68
CA VAL A 2 48.98 15.24 -38.11
C VAL A 2 48.21 15.48 -36.82
N GLN A 3 47.01 14.91 -36.77
CA GLN A 3 45.87 15.30 -35.95
C GLN A 3 45.91 14.59 -34.60
N ARG A 4 45.86 15.34 -33.50
CA ARG A 4 45.74 14.81 -32.13
C ARG A 4 44.30 14.28 -31.92
N LEU A 5 44.16 13.00 -31.58
CA LEU A 5 42.92 12.45 -31.05
C LEU A 5 42.76 12.88 -29.58
N CYS A 6 41.74 13.70 -29.31
CA CYS A 6 41.23 13.92 -27.96
C CYS A 6 40.26 12.80 -27.59
N PHE A 7 40.62 11.98 -26.61
CA PHE A 7 39.67 11.09 -25.91
C PHE A 7 38.84 11.94 -24.94
N VAL A 8 37.54 12.07 -25.23
CA VAL A 8 36.57 12.65 -24.28
C VAL A 8 36.09 11.52 -23.38
N LEU A 9 36.52 11.53 -22.12
CA LEU A 9 35.94 10.67 -21.08
C LEU A 9 34.53 11.18 -20.76
N LEU A 10 33.51 10.42 -21.18
CA LEU A 10 32.14 10.60 -20.72
C LEU A 10 32.05 10.11 -19.27
N LEU A 11 32.14 11.04 -18.32
CA LEU A 11 31.79 10.81 -16.92
C LEU A 11 30.27 10.65 -16.81
N THR A 12 29.81 9.40 -16.80
CA THR A 12 28.44 9.06 -16.42
C THR A 12 28.28 9.32 -14.92
N CYS A 13 27.54 10.37 -14.56
CA CYS A 13 27.05 10.60 -13.19
C CYS A 13 26.05 9.50 -12.83
N ALA A 14 26.54 8.38 -12.30
CA ALA A 14 25.71 7.43 -11.58
C ALA A 14 25.36 8.05 -10.21
N ALA A 15 24.07 8.18 -9.92
CA ALA A 15 23.61 8.57 -8.59
C ALA A 15 24.14 7.56 -7.55
N PRO A 16 24.60 8.01 -6.37
CA PRO A 16 25.12 7.10 -5.35
C PRO A 16 23.98 6.21 -4.82
N LEU A 17 24.07 4.91 -5.09
CA LEU A 17 23.22 3.90 -4.48
C LEU A 17 23.39 3.99 -2.96
N SER A 18 22.31 4.33 -2.26
CA SER A 18 22.29 4.30 -0.81
C SER A 18 22.14 2.84 -0.38
N ALA A 19 23.21 2.21 0.08
CA ALA A 19 23.10 0.91 0.74
C ALA A 19 22.23 1.05 1.99
N ALA A 20 21.36 0.07 2.25
CA ALA A 20 20.74 -0.06 3.56
C ALA A 20 21.87 -0.21 4.60
N PRO A 21 21.88 0.55 5.71
CA PRO A 21 22.88 0.39 6.75
C PRO A 21 22.86 -1.05 7.27
N ALA A 22 23.94 -1.78 6.99
CA ALA A 22 24.13 -3.18 7.37
C ALA A 22 24.52 -3.37 8.84
N GLY A 23 24.35 -2.34 9.69
CA GLY A 23 24.77 -2.33 11.10
C GLY A 23 23.58 -2.28 12.05
N SER A 24 23.57 -3.16 13.06
CA SER A 24 22.49 -3.31 14.06
C SER A 24 22.40 -2.18 15.10
N SER A 25 22.91 -0.98 14.81
CA SER A 25 22.92 0.16 15.74
C SER A 25 22.07 1.30 15.19
N TYR A 26 20.74 1.11 15.20
CA TYR A 26 19.80 2.21 14.97
C TYR A 26 19.56 2.97 16.28
N LEU A 27 19.15 4.23 16.13
CA LEU A 27 19.01 5.20 17.21
C LEU A 27 18.20 4.62 18.39
N PRO A 28 18.70 4.75 19.64
CA PRO A 28 17.92 4.39 20.82
C PRO A 28 16.53 5.05 20.79
N GLY A 29 15.48 4.27 21.02
CA GLY A 29 14.10 4.77 21.01
C GLY A 29 13.37 4.70 19.66
N THR A 30 13.87 3.93 18.70
CA THR A 30 13.18 3.68 17.42
C THR A 30 12.67 2.24 17.35
N GLY A 31 11.40 2.08 16.98
CA GLY A 31 10.80 0.80 16.60
C GLY A 31 10.59 0.70 15.09
N ARG A 32 10.27 -0.51 14.60
CA ARG A 32 10.09 -0.77 13.17
C ARG A 32 8.91 -1.70 12.91
N PHE A 33 8.31 -1.56 11.74
CA PHE A 33 7.36 -2.54 11.21
C PHE A 33 7.39 -2.57 9.69
N TRP A 34 6.93 -3.68 9.12
CA TRP A 34 6.90 -3.92 7.69
C TRP A 34 5.48 -3.82 7.16
N HIS A 35 5.32 -3.36 5.93
CA HIS A 35 4.05 -3.29 5.23
C HIS A 35 4.17 -4.01 3.89
N ILE A 36 3.36 -5.06 3.76
CA ILE A 36 3.17 -5.82 2.52
C ILE A 36 1.69 -5.71 2.13
N THR A 37 1.41 -5.67 0.82
CA THR A 37 0.04 -5.50 0.32
C THR A 37 -0.05 -5.99 -1.11
N ASP A 38 -1.27 -6.32 -1.56
CA ASP A 38 -1.59 -6.55 -2.97
C ASP A 38 -0.63 -7.59 -3.57
N LEU A 39 -0.64 -8.78 -2.97
CA LEU A 39 0.23 -9.88 -3.39
C LEU A 39 -0.25 -10.47 -4.71
N HIS A 40 -1.57 -10.58 -4.88
CA HIS A 40 -2.26 -11.15 -6.03
C HIS A 40 -1.51 -12.34 -6.64
N MET A 41 -1.54 -13.47 -5.93
CA MET A 41 -0.89 -14.69 -6.40
C MET A 41 -1.71 -15.29 -7.55
N ASP A 42 -1.12 -15.39 -8.73
CA ASP A 42 -1.69 -16.09 -9.88
C ASP A 42 -1.20 -17.55 -9.91
N PRO A 43 -2.02 -18.52 -9.49
CA PRO A 43 -1.63 -19.93 -9.49
C PRO A 43 -1.51 -20.52 -10.90
N SER A 44 -2.03 -19.83 -11.92
CA SER A 44 -1.93 -20.27 -13.32
C SER A 44 -0.62 -19.86 -13.99
N TYR A 45 0.19 -19.00 -13.36
CA TYR A 45 1.39 -18.46 -13.99
C TYR A 45 2.39 -19.57 -14.33
N HIS A 46 2.70 -19.70 -15.62
CA HIS A 46 3.77 -20.56 -16.11
C HIS A 46 4.34 -19.99 -17.42
N LEU A 47 5.63 -20.23 -17.69
CA LEU A 47 6.22 -19.83 -18.96
C LEU A 47 5.72 -20.77 -20.06
N ALA A 48 5.02 -20.22 -21.05
CA ALA A 48 4.44 -20.96 -22.16
C ALA A 48 4.92 -20.40 -23.51
N PRO A 49 5.06 -21.24 -24.56
CA PRO A 49 5.38 -20.75 -25.91
C PRO A 49 4.32 -19.81 -26.49
N ASP A 50 3.05 -20.02 -26.13
CA ASP A 50 1.96 -19.11 -26.45
C ASP A 50 1.88 -18.02 -25.37
N PRO A 51 2.22 -16.75 -25.69
CA PRO A 51 2.22 -15.67 -24.71
C PRO A 51 0.83 -15.35 -24.15
N THR A 52 -0.26 -15.81 -24.76
CA THR A 52 -1.63 -15.65 -24.24
C THR A 52 -1.99 -16.68 -23.15
N LYS A 53 -1.13 -17.69 -22.94
CA LYS A 53 -1.33 -18.78 -21.99
C LYS A 53 -0.43 -18.70 -20.76
N VAL A 54 0.38 -17.65 -20.66
CA VAL A 54 1.31 -17.47 -19.53
C VAL A 54 0.59 -17.36 -18.20
N CYS A 55 -0.50 -16.59 -18.14
CA CYS A 55 -1.23 -16.31 -16.91
C CYS A 55 -2.68 -15.97 -17.24
N PHE A 56 -3.62 -16.41 -16.40
CA PHE A 56 -5.05 -16.12 -16.57
C PHE A 56 -5.38 -14.67 -16.23
N SER A 57 -4.60 -14.04 -15.35
CA SER A 57 -4.72 -12.62 -15.01
C SER A 57 -4.54 -11.68 -16.21
N SER A 58 -3.80 -12.09 -17.24
CA SER A 58 -3.70 -11.34 -18.52
C SER A 58 -4.99 -11.30 -19.32
N LYS A 59 -5.95 -12.19 -19.02
CA LYS A 59 -7.24 -12.33 -19.72
C LYS A 59 -7.05 -12.55 -21.23
N GLY A 60 -6.01 -13.30 -21.60
CA GLY A 60 -5.68 -13.64 -22.99
C GLY A 60 -4.85 -12.57 -23.72
N VAL A 61 -4.46 -11.50 -23.05
CA VAL A 61 -3.49 -10.54 -23.60
C VAL A 61 -2.10 -11.19 -23.62
N PRO A 62 -1.35 -11.13 -24.75
CA PRO A 62 -0.01 -11.70 -24.82
C PRO A 62 0.98 -11.09 -23.80
N ALA A 63 1.46 -11.91 -22.86
CA ALA A 63 2.54 -11.58 -21.93
C ALA A 63 3.93 -11.90 -22.55
N SER A 64 4.29 -11.16 -23.60
CA SER A 64 5.45 -11.48 -24.45
C SER A 64 6.82 -11.33 -23.78
N HIS A 65 6.91 -10.69 -22.61
CA HIS A 65 8.16 -10.48 -21.87
C HIS A 65 8.17 -11.23 -20.53
N ALA A 66 7.33 -12.26 -20.43
CA ALA A 66 7.20 -13.07 -19.23
C ALA A 66 8.54 -13.75 -18.87
N GLY A 67 8.90 -13.66 -17.59
CA GLY A 67 10.05 -14.33 -17.03
C GLY A 67 9.72 -14.96 -15.68
N VAL A 68 10.71 -15.57 -15.03
CA VAL A 68 10.51 -16.35 -13.81
C VAL A 68 9.86 -15.55 -12.67
N PHE A 69 10.03 -14.23 -12.65
CA PHE A 69 9.49 -13.35 -11.61
C PHE A 69 8.22 -12.62 -12.01
N GLY A 70 7.67 -12.85 -13.21
CA GLY A 70 6.40 -12.26 -13.65
C GLY A 70 6.47 -11.52 -14.98
N ASP A 71 5.39 -10.82 -15.29
CA ASP A 71 5.23 -9.91 -16.43
C ASP A 71 4.31 -8.76 -15.98
N PHE A 72 4.46 -7.55 -16.53
CA PHE A 72 3.61 -6.42 -16.17
C PHE A 72 2.13 -6.59 -16.61
N LEU A 73 1.80 -7.59 -17.41
CA LEU A 73 0.41 -7.97 -17.77
C LEU A 73 -0.13 -9.13 -16.94
N CYS A 74 0.68 -9.69 -16.04
CA CYS A 74 0.31 -10.78 -15.16
C CYS A 74 0.31 -10.33 -13.70
N ASP A 75 -0.53 -11.01 -12.93
CA ASP A 75 -0.38 -11.04 -11.48
C ASP A 75 0.83 -11.87 -11.06
N SER A 76 1.17 -11.80 -9.76
CA SER A 76 2.40 -12.37 -9.23
C SER A 76 2.47 -13.89 -9.40
N PRO A 77 3.50 -14.45 -10.04
CA PRO A 77 3.83 -15.84 -9.80
C PRO A 77 4.25 -16.05 -8.35
N TYR A 78 4.07 -17.27 -7.85
CA TYR A 78 4.49 -17.62 -6.48
C TYR A 78 5.98 -17.36 -6.23
N SER A 79 6.83 -17.56 -7.24
CA SER A 79 8.27 -17.25 -7.21
C SER A 79 8.57 -15.79 -6.88
N LEU A 80 7.77 -14.83 -7.38
CA LEU A 80 7.95 -13.41 -7.08
C LEU A 80 7.69 -13.15 -5.60
N ILE A 81 6.57 -13.65 -5.08
CA ILE A 81 6.18 -13.50 -3.66
C ILE A 81 7.22 -14.15 -2.74
N GLN A 82 7.66 -15.37 -3.06
CA GLN A 82 8.73 -16.04 -2.32
C GLN A 82 10.03 -15.23 -2.34
N SER A 83 10.39 -14.63 -3.48
CA SER A 83 11.60 -13.81 -3.59
C SER A 83 11.53 -12.56 -2.71
N ALA A 84 10.37 -11.91 -2.63
CA ALA A 84 10.13 -10.75 -1.78
C ALA A 84 10.33 -11.10 -0.31
N PHE A 85 9.67 -12.17 0.16
CA PHE A 85 9.77 -12.60 1.55
C PHE A 85 11.14 -13.16 1.90
N SER A 86 11.81 -13.85 0.97
CA SER A 86 13.19 -14.32 1.17
C SER A 86 14.19 -13.17 1.32
N HIS A 87 13.99 -12.06 0.61
CA HIS A 87 14.80 -10.86 0.80
C HIS A 87 14.45 -10.13 2.10
N MET A 88 13.17 -10.04 2.44
CA MET A 88 12.70 -9.33 3.63
C MET A 88 13.10 -10.03 4.94
N ALA A 89 13.02 -11.36 5.02
CA ALA A 89 13.28 -12.17 6.22
C ALA A 89 14.58 -11.80 6.97
N PRO A 90 15.77 -11.76 6.33
CA PRO A 90 17.02 -11.42 7.03
C PRO A 90 17.10 -9.95 7.47
N LEU A 91 16.24 -9.06 6.98
CA LEU A 91 16.19 -7.64 7.38
C LEU A 91 15.34 -7.41 8.64
N THR A 92 14.46 -8.36 8.95
CA THR A 92 13.56 -8.28 10.11
C THR A 92 14.30 -8.46 11.43
N GLN A 93 13.71 -7.93 12.51
CA GLN A 93 14.17 -8.15 13.88
C GLN A 93 13.05 -8.73 14.75
N PRO A 94 13.37 -9.43 15.85
CA PRO A 94 12.37 -10.08 16.70
C PRO A 94 11.27 -9.15 17.24
N GLN A 95 11.57 -7.87 17.45
CA GLN A 95 10.61 -6.89 17.95
C GLN A 95 9.76 -6.21 16.87
N ASP A 96 10.06 -6.45 15.59
CA ASP A 96 9.26 -5.92 14.49
C ASP A 96 7.87 -6.57 14.48
N PHE A 97 6.94 -5.97 13.74
CA PHE A 97 5.69 -6.61 13.34
C PHE A 97 5.44 -6.34 11.86
N ILE A 98 4.47 -7.04 11.27
CA ILE A 98 4.08 -6.85 9.88
C ILE A 98 2.63 -6.39 9.84
N ILE A 99 2.31 -5.42 8.99
CA ILE A 99 0.95 -5.15 8.55
C ILE A 99 0.77 -5.71 7.13
N TRP A 100 -0.34 -6.41 6.89
CA TRP A 100 -0.64 -7.01 5.60
C TRP A 100 -2.02 -6.55 5.13
N THR A 101 -2.09 -5.59 4.22
CA THR A 101 -3.36 -4.95 3.84
C THR A 101 -4.10 -5.64 2.69
N GLY A 102 -4.04 -6.96 2.62
CA GLY A 102 -4.95 -7.79 1.81
C GLY A 102 -4.57 -7.93 0.33
N ASP A 103 -5.55 -8.41 -0.43
CA ASP A 103 -5.54 -8.70 -1.86
C ASP A 103 -4.59 -9.84 -2.27
N SER A 104 -5.07 -11.06 -2.01
CA SER A 104 -4.34 -12.31 -2.26
C SER A 104 -4.70 -12.98 -3.59
N PRO A 105 -5.99 -13.11 -3.98
CA PRO A 105 -6.38 -13.75 -5.25
C PRO A 105 -6.05 -12.90 -6.48
N PRO A 106 -5.93 -13.52 -7.67
CA PRO A 106 -5.58 -12.81 -8.90
C PRO A 106 -6.76 -12.08 -9.53
N HIS A 107 -6.47 -11.18 -10.46
CA HIS A 107 -7.41 -10.44 -11.29
C HIS A 107 -7.91 -11.28 -12.47
N VAL A 108 -8.76 -12.26 -12.19
CA VAL A 108 -9.41 -13.09 -13.22
C VAL A 108 -10.92 -12.81 -13.28
N PRO A 109 -11.62 -13.15 -14.38
CA PRO A 109 -13.08 -13.08 -14.41
C PRO A 109 -13.71 -13.84 -13.23
N VAL A 110 -14.82 -13.32 -12.70
CA VAL A 110 -15.49 -13.88 -11.50
C VAL A 110 -15.76 -15.39 -11.59
N HIS A 111 -16.06 -15.90 -12.78
CA HIS A 111 -16.37 -17.32 -13.01
C HIS A 111 -15.16 -18.25 -12.97
N GLU A 112 -13.93 -17.71 -12.99
CA GLU A 112 -12.67 -18.46 -12.82
C GLU A 112 -12.31 -18.66 -11.34
N LEU A 113 -13.05 -18.02 -10.43
CA LEU A 113 -12.88 -18.15 -8.98
C LEU A 113 -14.13 -18.71 -8.32
N SER A 114 -13.96 -19.10 -7.05
CA SER A 114 -15.02 -19.49 -6.14
C SER A 114 -14.66 -19.06 -4.72
N THR A 115 -15.62 -19.08 -3.79
CA THR A 115 -15.35 -18.86 -2.35
C THR A 115 -14.24 -19.77 -1.84
N ASP A 116 -14.25 -21.06 -2.22
CA ASP A 116 -13.25 -22.02 -1.76
C ASP A 116 -11.87 -21.71 -2.34
N THR A 117 -11.78 -21.36 -3.61
CA THR A 117 -10.53 -20.95 -4.26
C THR A 117 -9.95 -19.70 -3.58
N VAL A 118 -10.78 -18.69 -3.29
CA VAL A 118 -10.35 -17.49 -2.57
C VAL A 118 -9.81 -17.84 -1.19
N ILE A 119 -10.51 -18.66 -0.41
CA ILE A 119 -10.04 -19.12 0.91
C ILE A 119 -8.71 -19.88 0.79
N GLN A 120 -8.56 -20.73 -0.23
CA GLN A 120 -7.32 -21.47 -0.47
C GLN A 120 -6.14 -20.55 -0.76
N VAL A 121 -6.34 -19.50 -1.58
CA VAL A 121 -5.28 -18.53 -1.87
C VAL A 121 -4.91 -17.72 -0.62
N ILE A 122 -5.89 -17.24 0.16
CA ILE A 122 -5.64 -16.53 1.43
C ILE A 122 -4.89 -17.46 2.41
N SER A 123 -5.27 -18.74 2.48
CA SER A 123 -4.60 -19.76 3.29
C SER A 123 -3.14 -19.96 2.85
N ASN A 124 -2.89 -20.08 1.54
CA ASN A 124 -1.55 -20.21 0.99
C ASN A 124 -0.67 -19.00 1.34
N MET A 125 -1.18 -17.77 1.15
CA MET A 125 -0.43 -16.56 1.51
C MET A 125 -0.18 -16.48 3.01
N THR A 126 -1.18 -16.80 3.84
CA THR A 126 -1.02 -16.86 5.30
C THR A 126 0.07 -17.86 5.70
N GLN A 127 0.08 -19.06 5.12
CA GLN A 127 1.10 -20.07 5.41
C GLN A 127 2.49 -19.65 4.93
N THR A 128 2.58 -19.08 3.73
CA THR A 128 3.85 -18.59 3.16
C THR A 128 4.47 -17.50 4.04
N ILE A 129 3.66 -16.55 4.52
CA ILE A 129 4.09 -15.51 5.47
C ILE A 129 4.58 -16.15 6.77
N ARG A 130 3.82 -17.10 7.35
CA ARG A 130 4.22 -17.78 8.59
C ARG A 130 5.51 -18.59 8.46
N GLN A 131 5.78 -19.16 7.28
CA GLN A 131 7.01 -19.90 7.01
C GLN A 131 8.24 -18.97 6.98
N HIS A 132 8.10 -17.78 6.41
CA HIS A 132 9.21 -16.81 6.30
C HIS A 132 9.40 -15.99 7.57
N PHE A 133 8.32 -15.75 8.33
CA PHE A 133 8.31 -14.90 9.52
C PHE A 133 7.68 -15.61 10.73
N PRO A 134 8.22 -16.76 11.18
CA PRO A 134 7.57 -17.60 12.20
C PRO A 134 7.43 -16.92 13.57
N ASN A 135 8.27 -15.92 13.85
CA ASN A 135 8.34 -15.23 15.14
C ASN A 135 7.72 -13.84 15.13
N LEU A 136 7.20 -13.37 14.00
CA LEU A 136 6.61 -12.02 13.90
C LEU A 136 5.08 -12.12 13.95
N THR A 137 4.48 -11.18 14.68
CA THR A 137 3.03 -10.97 14.61
C THR A 137 2.69 -10.22 13.33
N VAL A 138 1.65 -10.67 12.65
CA VAL A 138 1.11 -10.02 11.46
C VAL A 138 -0.28 -9.48 11.79
N TYR A 139 -0.54 -8.22 11.44
CA TYR A 139 -1.86 -7.60 11.51
C TYR A 139 -2.42 -7.48 10.08
N PRO A 140 -3.24 -8.46 9.65
CA PRO A 140 -3.83 -8.44 8.32
C PRO A 140 -5.11 -7.60 8.24
N ALA A 141 -5.40 -7.06 7.06
CA ALA A 141 -6.71 -6.57 6.65
C ALA A 141 -7.14 -7.32 5.38
N LEU A 142 -8.45 -7.48 5.16
CA LEU A 142 -8.96 -8.05 3.92
C LEU A 142 -8.97 -6.99 2.81
N GLY A 143 -8.66 -7.42 1.58
CA GLY A 143 -8.78 -6.64 0.35
C GLY A 143 -10.03 -6.97 -0.48
N ASN A 144 -10.33 -6.20 -1.52
CA ASN A 144 -11.55 -6.41 -2.32
C ASN A 144 -11.52 -7.69 -3.17
N HIS A 145 -10.33 -8.21 -3.51
CA HIS A 145 -10.17 -9.51 -4.16
C HIS A 145 -10.19 -10.68 -3.17
N ASP A 146 -10.04 -10.44 -1.86
CA ASP A 146 -10.16 -11.48 -0.82
C ASP A 146 -11.62 -11.92 -0.55
N TYR A 147 -12.52 -11.77 -1.54
CA TYR A 147 -13.92 -12.18 -1.46
C TYR A 147 -14.41 -12.73 -2.79
N TRP A 148 -15.42 -13.60 -2.76
CA TRP A 148 -16.08 -14.08 -3.98
C TRP A 148 -17.61 -13.88 -3.92
N PRO A 149 -18.23 -13.30 -4.97
CA PRO A 149 -17.58 -12.56 -6.06
C PRO A 149 -16.75 -11.37 -5.56
N GLN A 150 -15.66 -11.01 -6.25
CA GLN A 150 -14.80 -9.88 -5.87
C GLN A 150 -15.60 -8.60 -5.62
N ASP A 151 -15.12 -7.77 -4.70
CA ASP A 151 -15.71 -6.50 -4.24
C ASP A 151 -17.02 -6.62 -3.44
N GLN A 152 -17.79 -7.69 -3.59
CA GLN A 152 -19.16 -7.81 -3.05
C GLN A 152 -19.18 -8.27 -1.57
N MET A 153 -18.32 -7.70 -0.74
CA MET A 153 -18.26 -8.03 0.69
C MET A 153 -19.57 -7.69 1.41
N GLN A 154 -20.02 -8.63 2.23
CA GLN A 154 -21.25 -8.50 3.01
C GLN A 154 -21.01 -7.78 4.34
N ALA A 155 -22.03 -7.07 4.81
CA ALA A 155 -22.08 -6.42 6.12
C ALA A 155 -22.36 -7.39 7.29
N SER A 156 -22.41 -8.70 7.02
CA SER A 156 -22.69 -9.76 7.99
C SER A 156 -21.64 -10.87 7.91
N THR A 157 -21.58 -11.69 8.95
CA THR A 157 -20.70 -12.88 8.99
C THR A 157 -20.90 -13.75 7.75
N ASN A 158 -19.80 -14.30 7.23
CA ASN A 158 -19.78 -15.12 6.04
C ASN A 158 -18.59 -16.11 6.08
N ALA A 159 -18.48 -16.96 5.06
CA ALA A 159 -17.46 -18.00 4.99
C ALA A 159 -16.02 -17.43 4.95
N ILE A 160 -15.79 -16.34 4.21
CA ILE A 160 -14.48 -15.68 4.13
C ILE A 160 -14.07 -15.12 5.49
N TYR A 161 -14.95 -14.38 6.17
CA TYR A 161 -14.63 -13.78 7.47
C TYR A 161 -14.32 -14.84 8.53
N LYS A 162 -15.08 -15.95 8.53
CA LYS A 162 -14.82 -17.10 9.41
C LYS A 162 -13.50 -17.79 9.08
N ALA A 163 -13.20 -17.98 7.79
CA ALA A 163 -11.95 -18.57 7.35
C ALA A 163 -10.75 -17.69 7.71
N ALA A 164 -10.82 -16.38 7.46
CA ALA A 164 -9.80 -15.42 7.84
C ALA A 164 -9.54 -15.42 9.35
N ALA A 165 -10.60 -15.39 10.18
CA ALA A 165 -10.46 -15.52 11.63
C ALA A 165 -9.77 -16.83 12.05
N GLN A 166 -10.11 -17.95 11.41
CA GLN A 166 -9.46 -19.22 11.72
C GLN A 166 -7.98 -19.24 11.30
N LEU A 167 -7.66 -18.71 10.11
CA LEU A 167 -6.31 -18.65 9.56
C LEU A 167 -5.39 -17.72 10.37
N TRP A 168 -5.93 -16.62 10.87
CA TRP A 168 -5.17 -15.56 11.56
C TRP A 168 -5.18 -15.69 13.09
N LYS A 169 -5.81 -16.74 13.62
CA LYS A 169 -5.77 -17.11 15.04
C LYS A 169 -4.36 -17.11 15.67
N PRO A 170 -3.27 -17.52 14.99
CA PRO A 170 -1.93 -17.44 15.56
C PRO A 170 -1.44 -16.02 15.86
N TRP A 171 -2.01 -14.99 15.23
CA TRP A 171 -1.59 -13.60 15.39
C TRP A 171 -2.55 -12.76 16.24
N LEU A 172 -3.82 -13.16 16.29
CA LEU A 172 -4.89 -12.33 16.84
C LEU A 172 -5.49 -12.88 18.15
N GLN A 173 -5.86 -11.97 19.04
CA GLN A 173 -6.56 -12.30 20.29
C GLN A 173 -8.04 -12.62 20.04
N THR A 174 -8.68 -13.31 20.99
CA THR A 174 -10.07 -13.79 20.88
C THR A 174 -11.06 -12.68 20.51
N GLU A 175 -10.93 -11.50 21.10
CA GLU A 175 -11.81 -10.35 20.85
C GLU A 175 -11.66 -9.80 19.43
N ALA A 176 -10.41 -9.77 18.92
CA ALA A 176 -10.12 -9.40 17.54
C ALA A 176 -10.69 -10.44 16.56
N LEU A 177 -10.52 -11.73 16.86
CA LEU A 177 -11.07 -12.82 16.05
C LEU A 177 -12.60 -12.80 15.99
N LEU A 178 -13.26 -12.44 17.10
CA LEU A 178 -14.72 -12.35 17.15
C LEU A 178 -15.25 -11.29 16.18
N THR A 179 -14.73 -10.06 16.29
CA THR A 179 -15.14 -8.94 15.42
C THR A 179 -14.77 -9.19 13.95
N LEU A 180 -13.58 -9.75 13.70
CA LEU A 180 -13.15 -10.17 12.37
C LEU A 180 -14.13 -11.17 11.75
N SER A 181 -14.55 -12.21 12.49
CA SER A 181 -15.49 -13.22 11.98
C SER A 181 -16.89 -12.68 11.70
N GLN A 182 -17.25 -11.54 12.30
CA GLN A 182 -18.56 -10.91 12.18
C GLN A 182 -18.62 -9.88 11.05
N GLY A 183 -17.58 -9.05 10.90
CA GLY A 183 -17.60 -7.89 9.98
C GLY A 183 -16.34 -7.68 9.14
N GLY A 184 -15.31 -8.53 9.28
CA GLY A 184 -14.06 -8.38 8.53
C GLY A 184 -13.09 -7.32 9.09
N PHE A 185 -13.38 -6.75 10.26
CA PHE A 185 -12.57 -5.70 10.91
C PHE A 185 -12.30 -6.06 12.38
N TYR A 186 -11.24 -5.51 12.96
CA TYR A 186 -10.88 -5.75 14.37
C TYR A 186 -9.93 -4.69 14.93
N SER A 187 -9.74 -4.71 16.24
CA SER A 187 -8.68 -3.94 16.91
C SER A 187 -7.84 -4.86 17.80
N GLN A 188 -6.54 -4.58 17.92
CA GLN A 188 -5.64 -5.33 18.80
C GLN A 188 -4.56 -4.41 19.38
N LEU A 189 -4.28 -4.58 20.66
CA LEU A 189 -3.11 -3.96 21.28
C LEU A 189 -1.86 -4.65 20.74
N ALA A 190 -1.07 -3.94 19.93
CA ALA A 190 0.11 -4.50 19.30
C ALA A 190 1.34 -4.42 20.21
N LYS A 191 1.45 -3.32 20.95
CA LYS A 191 2.48 -3.06 21.97
C LYS A 191 1.86 -2.21 23.09
N PRO A 192 2.47 -2.11 24.29
CA PRO A 192 1.97 -1.24 25.35
C PRO A 192 1.75 0.20 24.85
N GLY A 193 0.51 0.67 24.81
CA GLY A 193 0.17 2.00 24.31
C GLY A 193 0.06 2.14 22.78
N LEU A 194 0.22 1.08 21.99
CA LEU A 194 -0.03 1.09 20.54
C LEU A 194 -1.09 0.05 20.17
N ARG A 195 -2.21 0.52 19.61
CA ARG A 195 -3.28 -0.31 19.05
C ARG A 195 -3.25 -0.27 17.53
N VAL A 196 -3.40 -1.43 16.91
CA VAL A 196 -3.70 -1.55 15.48
C VAL A 196 -5.20 -1.72 15.31
N LEU A 197 -5.78 -0.92 14.40
CA LEU A 197 -7.18 -0.94 14.01
C LEU A 197 -7.27 -1.34 12.53
N SER A 198 -7.69 -2.57 12.27
CA SER A 198 -7.85 -3.11 10.92
C SER A 198 -9.27 -2.92 10.45
N LEU A 199 -9.47 -2.03 9.47
CA LEU A 199 -10.79 -1.71 8.91
C LEU A 199 -11.09 -2.55 7.66
N ASN A 200 -12.34 -2.95 7.52
CA ASN A 200 -12.91 -3.49 6.30
C ASN A 200 -13.46 -2.35 5.44
N THR A 201 -12.57 -1.69 4.68
CA THR A 201 -12.95 -0.56 3.82
C THR A 201 -13.64 -0.98 2.52
N ILE A 202 -13.69 -2.28 2.21
CA ILE A 202 -14.40 -2.83 1.04
C ILE A 202 -15.91 -2.65 1.20
N LEU A 203 -16.41 -2.59 2.44
CA LEU A 203 -17.79 -2.20 2.73
C LEU A 203 -18.16 -0.81 2.19
N TYR A 204 -17.18 0.06 1.94
CA TYR A 204 -17.35 1.42 1.43
C TYR A 204 -16.96 1.58 -0.05
N TYR A 205 -16.40 0.53 -0.65
CA TYR A 205 -15.84 0.57 -2.01
C TYR A 205 -16.95 0.81 -3.06
N GLY A 206 -16.69 1.67 -4.05
CA GLY A 206 -17.68 2.05 -5.07
C GLY A 206 -18.34 0.88 -5.83
N PRO A 207 -17.55 -0.15 -6.24
CA PRO A 207 -18.06 -1.38 -6.84
C PRO A 207 -18.90 -2.27 -5.93
N ASN A 208 -18.77 -2.19 -4.60
CA ASN A 208 -19.57 -3.02 -3.69
C ASN A 208 -21.04 -2.58 -3.72
N LYS A 209 -21.90 -3.40 -4.36
CA LYS A 209 -23.33 -3.10 -4.47
C LYS A 209 -24.13 -3.59 -3.27
N VAL A 210 -23.60 -4.55 -2.50
CA VAL A 210 -24.25 -5.14 -1.33
C VAL A 210 -24.52 -4.09 -0.26
N THR A 211 -23.59 -3.15 -0.07
CA THR A 211 -23.65 -2.14 0.99
C THR A 211 -24.11 -0.75 0.52
N ALA A 212 -24.48 -0.59 -0.76
CA ALA A 212 -24.71 0.72 -1.38
C ALA A 212 -25.72 1.60 -0.65
N ASN A 213 -26.76 0.99 -0.07
CA ASN A 213 -27.84 1.70 0.61
C ASN A 213 -27.76 1.64 2.14
N MET A 214 -26.67 1.09 2.70
CA MET A 214 -26.47 1.01 4.15
C MET A 214 -25.80 2.29 4.65
N THR A 215 -26.26 2.84 5.78
CA THR A 215 -25.66 4.04 6.40
C THR A 215 -24.41 3.72 7.21
N ASP A 216 -24.43 2.59 7.93
CA ASP A 216 -23.29 2.05 8.66
C ASP A 216 -23.18 0.52 8.44
N PRO A 217 -22.61 0.08 7.31
CA PRO A 217 -22.49 -1.35 7.03
C PRO A 217 -21.64 -2.04 8.11
N ALA A 218 -22.20 -3.11 8.68
CA ALA A 218 -21.65 -3.90 9.78
C ALA A 218 -21.46 -3.14 11.11
N GLY A 219 -22.04 -1.94 11.26
CA GLY A 219 -21.84 -1.09 12.45
C GLY A 219 -20.39 -0.61 12.62
N GLN A 220 -19.61 -0.61 11.53
CA GLN A 220 -18.17 -0.35 11.60
C GLN A 220 -17.85 1.12 11.92
N PHE A 221 -18.68 2.09 11.52
CA PHE A 221 -18.46 3.50 11.92
C PHE A 221 -18.68 3.69 13.42
N GLU A 222 -19.80 3.19 13.95
CA GLU A 222 -20.08 3.25 15.39
C GLU A 222 -18.99 2.51 16.20
N TRP A 223 -18.59 1.32 15.75
CA TRP A 223 -17.51 0.56 16.35
C TRP A 223 -16.17 1.30 16.31
N LEU A 224 -15.84 1.95 15.18
CA LEU A 224 -14.61 2.72 15.01
C LEU A 224 -14.56 3.89 15.98
N GLU A 225 -15.61 4.72 16.03
CA GLU A 225 -15.69 5.85 16.96
C GLU A 225 -15.57 5.39 18.42
N THR A 226 -16.28 4.31 18.78
CA THR A 226 -16.23 3.73 20.14
C THR A 226 -14.83 3.22 20.47
N THR A 227 -14.14 2.62 19.52
CA THR A 227 -12.80 2.04 19.75
C THR A 227 -11.74 3.14 19.84
N LEU A 228 -11.83 4.20 19.03
CA LEU A 228 -10.95 5.36 19.10
C LEU A 228 -11.13 6.15 20.40
N GLU A 229 -12.38 6.32 20.85
CA GLU A 229 -12.70 6.94 22.14
C GLU A 229 -12.08 6.15 23.31
N LYS A 230 -12.22 4.82 23.30
CA LYS A 230 -11.57 3.95 24.31
C LYS A 230 -10.04 4.05 24.26
N ALA A 231 -9.45 4.08 23.07
CA ALA A 231 -8.00 4.27 22.93
C ALA A 231 -7.54 5.61 23.52
N ALA A 232 -8.29 6.69 23.29
CA ALA A 232 -8.03 8.00 23.90
C ALA A 232 -8.05 7.93 25.43
N GLN A 233 -9.09 7.32 26.01
CA GLN A 233 -9.26 7.16 27.46
C GLN A 233 -8.13 6.33 28.08
N ASN A 234 -7.64 5.33 27.35
CA ASN A 234 -6.53 4.47 27.77
C ASN A 234 -5.15 5.05 27.44
N GLN A 235 -5.08 6.28 26.91
CA GLN A 235 -3.83 6.93 26.50
C GLN A 235 -3.02 6.12 25.46
N GLU A 236 -3.72 5.38 24.61
CA GLU A 236 -3.13 4.61 23.52
C GLU A 236 -3.00 5.48 22.25
N LYS A 237 -2.02 5.15 21.41
CA LYS A 237 -1.93 5.60 20.03
C LYS A 237 -2.43 4.54 19.09
N VAL A 238 -2.93 4.97 17.93
CA VAL A 238 -3.58 4.09 16.96
C VAL A 238 -2.88 4.13 15.60
N TYR A 239 -2.60 2.95 15.06
CA TYR A 239 -2.35 2.77 13.64
C TYR A 239 -3.60 2.22 12.97
N ILE A 240 -4.10 2.94 11.97
CA ILE A 240 -5.21 2.48 11.11
C ILE A 240 -4.61 1.71 9.94
N ILE A 241 -5.00 0.46 9.77
CA ILE A 241 -4.70 -0.31 8.56
C ILE A 241 -6.01 -0.62 7.84
N ALA A 242 -6.01 -0.51 6.52
CA ALA A 242 -7.13 -0.94 5.69
C ALA A 242 -6.65 -1.21 4.27
N HIS A 243 -7.48 -1.80 3.43
CA HIS A 243 -7.10 -2.04 2.05
C HIS A 243 -7.37 -0.81 1.15
N VAL A 244 -8.66 -0.52 0.87
CA VAL A 244 -9.06 0.64 0.06
C VAL A 244 -8.81 1.94 0.84
N PRO A 245 -8.07 2.91 0.28
CA PRO A 245 -7.79 4.18 0.95
C PRO A 245 -8.99 5.14 0.93
N VAL A 246 -9.00 6.06 1.91
CA VAL A 246 -9.77 7.31 1.83
C VAL A 246 -9.13 8.29 0.84
N GLY A 247 -9.84 9.36 0.52
CA GLY A 247 -9.38 10.40 -0.38
C GLY A 247 -9.64 10.09 -1.85
N PHE A 248 -8.94 10.83 -2.71
CA PHE A 248 -9.12 10.81 -4.15
C PHE A 248 -8.05 9.98 -4.83
N LEU A 249 -8.42 9.28 -5.91
CA LEU A 249 -7.47 8.54 -6.73
C LEU A 249 -6.52 9.52 -7.43
N PRO A 250 -5.20 9.40 -7.25
CA PRO A 250 -4.25 10.38 -7.77
C PRO A 250 -4.10 10.35 -9.31
N PHE A 251 -4.63 9.31 -9.94
CA PHE A 251 -4.65 9.11 -11.39
C PHE A 251 -6.01 9.42 -12.04
N ALA A 252 -7.03 9.78 -11.26
CA ALA A 252 -8.37 10.09 -11.77
C ALA A 252 -8.92 11.38 -11.14
N ARG A 253 -9.50 12.26 -11.97
CA ARG A 253 -10.02 13.54 -11.48
C ARG A 253 -11.35 13.35 -10.77
N ASN A 254 -11.49 13.97 -9.60
CA ASN A 254 -12.74 14.05 -8.83
C ASN A 254 -13.39 12.68 -8.51
N THR A 255 -12.55 11.66 -8.39
CA THR A 255 -12.95 10.27 -8.19
C THR A 255 -12.31 9.75 -6.91
N THR A 256 -13.13 9.34 -5.94
CA THR A 256 -12.71 8.62 -4.74
C THR A 256 -12.76 7.11 -5.01
N ALA A 257 -11.92 6.31 -4.35
CA ALA A 257 -12.01 4.85 -4.43
C ALA A 257 -13.29 4.34 -3.73
N MET A 258 -13.58 4.92 -2.56
CA MET A 258 -14.81 4.70 -1.81
C MET A 258 -15.97 5.51 -2.38
N ARG A 259 -17.21 5.14 -2.03
CA ARG A 259 -18.37 6.01 -2.24
C ARG A 259 -18.18 7.31 -1.47
N LYS A 260 -18.52 8.44 -2.11
CA LYS A 260 -18.27 9.79 -1.56
C LYS A 260 -18.77 9.96 -0.12
N ARG A 261 -20.02 9.56 0.16
CA ARG A 261 -20.62 9.64 1.50
C ARG A 261 -19.76 8.94 2.57
N ASP A 262 -19.26 7.75 2.24
CA ASP A 262 -18.52 6.92 3.17
C ASP A 262 -17.08 7.47 3.36
N ASN A 263 -16.48 8.02 2.30
CA ASN A 263 -15.22 8.78 2.38
C ASN A 263 -15.34 9.98 3.33
N GLU A 264 -16.34 10.84 3.12
CA GLU A 264 -16.58 12.01 3.97
C GLU A 264 -16.79 11.62 5.44
N ARG A 265 -17.52 10.52 5.69
CA ARG A 265 -17.76 10.02 7.05
C ARG A 265 -16.47 9.57 7.71
N LEU A 266 -15.62 8.79 7.03
CA LEU A 266 -14.31 8.39 7.57
C LEU A 266 -13.40 9.59 7.81
N VAL A 267 -13.28 10.51 6.85
CA VAL A 267 -12.46 11.72 6.98
C VAL A 267 -12.90 12.54 8.19
N THR A 268 -14.21 12.66 8.43
CA THR A 268 -14.76 13.35 9.62
C THR A 268 -14.35 12.65 10.93
N ILE A 269 -14.47 11.32 10.99
CA ILE A 269 -14.07 10.53 12.16
C ILE A 269 -12.56 10.68 12.41
N PHE A 270 -11.74 10.56 11.36
CA PHE A 270 -10.29 10.69 11.47
C PHE A 270 -9.86 12.09 11.91
N ARG A 271 -10.50 13.16 11.43
CA ARG A 271 -10.26 14.52 11.94
C ARG A 271 -10.54 14.62 13.45
N LYS A 272 -11.70 14.11 13.89
CA LYS A 272 -12.13 14.13 15.30
C LYS A 272 -11.14 13.42 16.24
N TYR A 273 -10.60 12.27 15.82
CA TYR A 273 -9.70 11.45 16.63
C TYR A 273 -8.22 11.56 16.22
N SER A 274 -7.86 12.59 15.46
CA SER A 274 -6.50 12.76 14.92
C SER A 274 -5.40 12.83 15.99
N HIS A 275 -5.74 13.27 17.21
CA HIS A 275 -4.82 13.28 18.37
C HIS A 275 -4.48 11.87 18.91
N VAL A 276 -5.31 10.87 18.61
CA VAL A 276 -5.12 9.45 18.97
C VAL A 276 -4.41 8.69 17.85
N ILE A 277 -4.77 9.00 16.59
CA ILE A 277 -4.26 8.30 15.43
C ILE A 277 -2.84 8.79 15.10
N ALA A 278 -1.89 7.88 15.03
CA ALA A 278 -0.48 8.16 14.75
C ALA A 278 -0.08 7.86 13.29
N GLY A 279 -0.91 7.15 12.53
CA GLY A 279 -0.69 6.88 11.11
C GLY A 279 -1.76 6.02 10.46
N HIS A 280 -1.91 6.16 9.15
CA HIS A 280 -2.79 5.35 8.31
C HIS A 280 -2.02 4.62 7.22
N PHE A 281 -2.35 3.35 6.98
CA PHE A 281 -1.62 2.50 6.04
C PHE A 281 -2.61 1.74 5.16
N TYR A 282 -2.48 1.94 3.85
CA TYR A 282 -3.37 1.40 2.82
C TYR A 282 -2.62 0.67 1.71
N GLY A 283 -3.36 -0.09 0.90
CA GLY A 283 -2.88 -0.73 -0.33
C GLY A 283 -3.78 -0.34 -1.51
N HIS A 284 -4.28 -1.34 -2.24
CA HIS A 284 -5.32 -1.26 -3.29
C HIS A 284 -4.92 -0.55 -4.59
N THR A 285 -4.24 0.59 -4.51
CA THR A 285 -3.91 1.37 -5.71
C THR A 285 -2.71 0.81 -6.46
N HIS A 286 -1.94 -0.07 -5.82
CA HIS A 286 -0.64 -0.58 -6.28
C HIS A 286 0.40 0.53 -6.51
N ARG A 287 0.25 1.71 -5.90
CA ARG A 287 1.12 2.86 -6.13
C ARG A 287 1.65 3.41 -4.82
N ASP A 288 2.87 3.92 -4.86
CA ASP A 288 3.46 4.62 -3.73
C ASP A 288 2.86 6.02 -3.64
N SER A 289 2.02 6.26 -2.64
CA SER A 289 1.40 7.57 -2.46
C SER A 289 1.33 7.98 -1.01
N ILE A 290 1.40 9.29 -0.80
CA ILE A 290 1.20 9.90 0.51
C ILE A 290 -0.04 10.79 0.47
N MET A 291 -0.68 10.93 1.61
CA MET A 291 -1.71 11.93 1.81
C MET A 291 -1.53 12.60 3.17
N VAL A 292 -1.94 13.85 3.27
CA VAL A 292 -1.99 14.60 4.53
C VAL A 292 -3.43 15.00 4.83
N LEU A 293 -3.92 14.60 5.99
CA LEU A 293 -5.23 15.03 6.46
C LEU A 293 -5.09 16.37 7.18
N LEU A 294 -5.84 17.37 6.71
CA LEU A 294 -5.97 18.66 7.37
C LEU A 294 -7.23 18.69 8.25
N ASN A 295 -7.17 19.43 9.36
CA ASN A 295 -8.37 19.80 10.11
C ASN A 295 -9.17 20.91 9.39
N GLU A 296 -10.32 21.30 9.93
CA GLU A 296 -11.17 22.35 9.35
C GLU A 296 -10.48 23.73 9.32
N GLY A 297 -9.47 23.96 10.17
CA GLY A 297 -8.64 25.17 10.18
C GLY A 297 -7.49 25.15 9.17
N GLY A 298 -7.28 24.05 8.44
CA GLY A 298 -6.19 23.88 7.49
C GLY A 298 -4.86 23.43 8.09
N GLU A 299 -4.81 23.08 9.37
CA GLU A 299 -3.61 22.54 10.02
C GLU A 299 -3.49 21.04 9.74
N PRO A 300 -2.28 20.51 9.47
CA PRO A 300 -2.08 19.11 9.20
C PRO A 300 -2.14 18.28 10.49
N VAL A 301 -2.99 17.26 10.51
CA VAL A 301 -3.28 16.48 11.72
C VAL A 301 -2.93 15.00 11.64
N ASN A 302 -3.01 14.37 10.45
CA ASN A 302 -2.59 12.97 10.28
C ASN A 302 -1.85 12.73 8.95
N SER A 303 -0.91 11.79 8.98
CA SER A 303 -0.16 11.28 7.83
C SER A 303 -0.74 9.94 7.37
N LEU A 304 -0.93 9.79 6.06
CA LEU A 304 -1.49 8.58 5.45
C LEU A 304 -0.58 8.09 4.33
N PHE A 305 -0.41 6.78 4.23
CA PHE A 305 0.50 6.15 3.30
C PHE A 305 -0.21 5.03 2.56
N VAL A 306 -0.08 5.04 1.23
CA VAL A 306 -0.51 3.95 0.37
C VAL A 306 0.76 3.23 -0.12
N SER A 307 0.85 1.94 0.18
CA SER A 307 1.98 1.12 -0.25
C SER A 307 1.75 0.60 -1.67
N PRO A 308 2.79 0.57 -2.52
CA PRO A 308 2.73 -0.14 -3.78
C PRO A 308 2.62 -1.66 -3.54
N ALA A 309 2.21 -2.36 -4.59
CA ALA A 309 1.96 -3.78 -4.58
C ALA A 309 3.23 -4.61 -4.76
N VAL A 310 3.15 -5.88 -4.35
CA VAL A 310 4.10 -6.90 -4.84
C VAL A 310 3.75 -7.27 -6.29
N THR A 311 2.46 -7.37 -6.63
CA THR A 311 2.07 -7.63 -8.03
C THR A 311 2.49 -6.48 -8.96
N PRO A 312 3.05 -6.78 -10.15
CA PRO A 312 3.39 -5.80 -11.16
C PRO A 312 2.26 -5.60 -12.18
N ILE A 313 1.09 -6.19 -11.98
CA ILE A 313 0.03 -6.19 -12.99
C ILE A 313 -0.42 -4.76 -13.33
N LYS A 314 -0.59 -4.50 -14.63
CA LYS A 314 -1.33 -3.37 -15.17
C LYS A 314 -2.31 -3.84 -16.24
N SER A 315 -3.37 -3.07 -16.44
CA SER A 315 -4.21 -3.21 -17.63
C SER A 315 -3.46 -2.75 -18.90
N VAL A 316 -3.88 -3.26 -20.07
CA VAL A 316 -3.34 -2.81 -21.37
C VAL A 316 -3.59 -1.33 -21.61
N LEU A 317 -4.71 -0.82 -21.10
CA LEU A 317 -5.10 0.59 -21.23
C LEU A 317 -4.34 1.50 -20.26
N GLU A 318 -3.65 0.94 -19.27
CA GLU A 318 -2.90 1.74 -18.30
C GLU A 318 -1.53 2.12 -18.87
N PRO A 319 -1.14 3.41 -18.77
CA PRO A 319 0.10 3.92 -19.35
C PRO A 319 1.36 3.41 -18.63
N TYR A 320 1.23 2.93 -17.39
CA TYR A 320 2.34 2.47 -16.57
C TYR A 320 1.87 1.44 -15.53
N SER A 321 2.83 0.66 -15.03
CA SER A 321 2.66 -0.21 -13.86
C SER A 321 3.50 0.29 -12.67
N ASN A 322 3.65 -0.56 -11.66
CA ASN A 322 4.67 -0.50 -10.62
C ASN A 322 5.65 -1.68 -10.77
N ASN A 323 6.91 -1.48 -10.39
CA ASN A 323 7.74 -2.62 -10.02
C ASN A 323 7.21 -3.27 -8.72
N PRO A 324 7.47 -4.58 -8.52
CA PRO A 324 7.19 -5.26 -7.25
C PRO A 324 7.88 -4.58 -6.08
N ALA A 325 7.15 -4.41 -4.97
CA ALA A 325 7.63 -3.63 -3.84
C ALA A 325 7.09 -4.09 -2.48
N PHE A 326 7.85 -3.76 -1.43
CA PHE A 326 7.41 -3.77 -0.03
C PHE A 326 8.17 -2.70 0.74
N ARG A 327 7.71 -2.32 1.94
CA ARG A 327 8.36 -1.25 2.70
C ARG A 327 8.47 -1.55 4.19
N MET A 328 9.37 -0.82 4.83
CA MET A 328 9.55 -0.77 6.28
C MET A 328 9.33 0.67 6.76
N TYR A 329 8.71 0.81 7.92
CA TYR A 329 8.52 2.07 8.60
C TYR A 329 9.39 2.11 9.85
N LEU A 330 9.98 3.27 10.12
CA LEU A 330 10.57 3.62 11.41
C LEU A 330 9.58 4.47 12.20
N TYR A 331 9.46 4.21 13.50
CA TYR A 331 8.61 4.99 14.40
C TYR A 331 9.30 5.25 15.74
N ASN A 332 8.91 6.32 16.41
CA ASN A 332 9.39 6.65 17.74
C ASN A 332 8.72 5.74 18.77
N SER A 333 9.51 5.02 19.57
CA SER A 333 8.99 4.01 20.50
C SER A 333 8.24 4.59 21.71
N ARG A 334 8.22 5.92 21.90
CA ARG A 334 7.53 6.59 23.02
C ARG A 334 6.14 7.07 22.65
N ASP A 335 5.99 7.70 21.49
CA ASP A 335 4.75 8.34 21.05
C ASP A 335 4.18 7.76 19.75
N TYR A 336 4.86 6.76 19.17
CA TYR A 336 4.48 6.08 17.94
C TYR A 336 4.40 6.99 16.71
N ALA A 337 5.02 8.17 16.74
CA ALA A 337 5.12 9.03 15.56
C ALA A 337 6.02 8.39 14.50
N LEU A 338 5.63 8.50 13.23
CA LEU A 338 6.39 7.95 12.11
C LEU A 338 7.60 8.82 11.78
N LEU A 339 8.75 8.16 11.68
CA LEU A 339 10.04 8.78 11.47
C LEU A 339 10.52 8.64 10.03
N ASP A 340 10.32 7.48 9.39
CA ASP A 340 10.81 7.25 8.03
C ASP A 340 10.13 6.07 7.33
N ILE A 341 10.30 6.02 6.00
CA ILE A 341 9.91 4.89 5.13
C ILE A 341 11.13 4.45 4.34
N TRP A 342 11.37 3.15 4.35
CA TRP A 342 12.38 2.50 3.55
C TRP A 342 11.66 1.63 2.53
N GLN A 343 11.62 2.11 1.30
CA GLN A 343 10.95 1.45 0.20
C GLN A 343 11.93 0.49 -0.48
N TYR A 344 11.55 -0.78 -0.57
CA TYR A 344 12.30 -1.79 -1.32
C TYR A 344 11.56 -2.12 -2.59
N TYR A 345 12.30 -2.49 -3.63
CA TYR A 345 11.72 -2.89 -4.89
C TYR A 345 12.58 -3.92 -5.61
N LEU A 346 11.96 -4.61 -6.56
CA LEU A 346 12.62 -5.43 -7.56
C LEU A 346 12.46 -4.76 -8.92
N ASN A 347 13.55 -4.47 -9.62
CA ASN A 347 13.44 -4.15 -11.04
C ASN A 347 13.06 -5.44 -11.80
N LEU A 348 11.79 -5.58 -12.16
CA LEU A 348 11.26 -6.82 -12.73
C LEU A 348 11.92 -7.17 -14.06
N THR A 349 12.16 -6.17 -14.92
CA THR A 349 12.84 -6.36 -16.20
C THR A 349 14.24 -6.91 -15.99
N GLU A 350 15.04 -6.25 -15.13
CA GLU A 350 16.40 -6.69 -14.80
C GLU A 350 16.41 -8.09 -14.18
N ALA A 351 15.45 -8.38 -13.30
CA ALA A 351 15.34 -9.66 -12.62
C ALA A 351 15.04 -10.82 -13.59
N ASN A 352 14.15 -10.59 -14.55
CA ASN A 352 13.82 -11.56 -15.59
C ASN A 352 14.98 -11.77 -16.57
N GLU A 353 15.65 -10.70 -17.01
CA GLU A 353 16.83 -10.78 -17.89
C GLU A 353 17.98 -11.56 -17.26
N LYS A 354 18.26 -11.30 -15.97
CA LYS A 354 19.36 -11.95 -15.23
C LYS A 354 18.97 -13.27 -14.58
N GLN A 355 17.69 -13.62 -14.60
CA GLN A 355 17.12 -14.74 -13.84
C GLN A 355 17.51 -14.71 -12.35
N ARG A 356 17.57 -13.52 -11.76
CA ARG A 356 17.94 -13.30 -10.35
C ARG A 356 17.11 -12.20 -9.72
N SER A 357 16.52 -12.46 -8.55
CA SER A 357 15.70 -11.50 -7.80
C SER A 357 16.54 -10.57 -6.92
N ASP A 358 17.16 -9.57 -7.55
CA ASP A 358 17.97 -8.55 -6.88
C ASP A 358 17.12 -7.43 -6.27
N TRP A 359 16.36 -7.77 -5.22
CA TRP A 359 15.66 -6.81 -4.39
C TRP A 359 16.65 -5.81 -3.78
N ARG A 360 16.29 -4.53 -3.82
CA ARG A 360 17.13 -3.43 -3.35
C ARG A 360 16.31 -2.30 -2.76
N LEU A 361 16.97 -1.48 -1.94
CA LEU A 361 16.39 -0.24 -1.45
C LEU A 361 16.17 0.71 -2.65
N GLU A 362 14.93 1.11 -2.86
CA GLU A 362 14.58 2.15 -3.84
C GLU A 362 14.96 3.52 -3.27
N TYR A 363 14.43 3.84 -2.09
CA TYR A 363 14.70 5.10 -1.41
C TYR A 363 14.43 5.02 0.10
N ILE A 364 15.01 5.98 0.81
CA ILE A 364 14.66 6.34 2.19
C ILE A 364 13.95 7.69 2.11
N MET A 365 12.72 7.79 2.61
CA MET A 365 11.85 8.94 2.34
C MET A 365 12.43 10.25 2.84
N THR A 366 12.91 10.28 4.08
CA THR A 366 13.54 11.49 4.66
C THR A 366 14.73 11.97 3.82
N LYS A 367 15.62 11.06 3.42
CA LYS A 367 16.79 11.37 2.57
C LYS A 367 16.39 11.79 1.15
N ALA A 368 15.39 11.13 0.56
CA ALA A 368 14.97 11.38 -0.82
C ALA A 368 14.33 12.77 -0.97
N PHE A 369 13.59 13.22 0.04
CA PHE A 369 12.81 14.45 0.00
C PHE A 369 13.31 15.55 0.96
N GLY A 370 14.39 15.30 1.70
CA GLY A 370 14.95 16.26 2.65
C GLY A 370 14.05 16.53 3.85
N LEU A 371 13.30 15.52 4.30
CA LEU A 371 12.40 15.62 5.46
C LEU A 371 13.14 15.25 6.75
N THR A 372 12.68 15.79 7.87
CA THR A 372 13.18 15.42 9.20
C THR A 372 12.47 14.20 9.78
N ASP A 373 11.21 14.01 9.41
CA ASP A 373 10.33 12.92 9.83
C ASP A 373 9.15 12.79 8.86
N LEU A 374 8.18 11.93 9.18
CA LEU A 374 6.95 11.73 8.41
C LEU A 374 5.70 12.26 9.15
N GLN A 375 5.88 13.23 10.04
CA GLN A 375 4.77 13.88 10.72
C GLN A 375 3.93 14.72 9.74
N PRO A 376 2.66 15.02 10.07
CA PRO A 376 1.73 15.68 9.15
C PRO A 376 2.27 17.00 8.59
N GLN A 377 2.99 17.77 9.41
CA GLN A 377 3.59 19.04 8.99
C GLN A 377 4.66 18.86 7.90
N SER A 378 5.52 17.84 8.04
CA SER A 378 6.55 17.49 7.05
C SER A 378 5.92 17.05 5.73
N LEU A 379 4.85 16.24 5.79
CA LEU A 379 4.12 15.80 4.59
C LEU A 379 3.35 16.94 3.91
N LEU A 380 2.77 17.87 4.67
CA LEU A 380 2.15 19.06 4.10
C LEU A 380 3.17 19.91 3.35
N GLN A 381 4.35 20.14 3.93
CA GLN A 381 5.42 20.89 3.27
C GLN A 381 5.88 20.20 1.98
N LEU A 382 6.02 18.87 2.01
CA LEU A 382 6.33 18.08 0.81
C LEU A 382 5.23 18.23 -0.26
N GLY A 383 3.96 18.04 0.10
CA GLY A 383 2.83 18.17 -0.82
C GLY A 383 2.71 19.57 -1.42
N LEU A 384 2.94 20.62 -0.63
CA LEU A 384 2.96 22.00 -1.11
C LEU A 384 4.14 22.26 -2.06
N SER A 385 5.31 21.65 -1.81
CA SER A 385 6.48 21.79 -2.70
C SER A 385 6.23 21.24 -4.10
N PHE A 386 5.31 20.28 -4.25
CA PHE A 386 4.92 19.74 -5.55
C PHE A 386 4.17 20.75 -6.44
N ARG A 387 3.54 21.78 -5.85
CA ARG A 387 2.82 22.82 -6.61
C ARG A 387 3.74 23.76 -7.38
N LEU A 388 5.01 23.82 -7.01
CA LEU A 388 5.96 24.70 -7.66
C LEU A 388 6.22 24.24 -9.12
N PRO A 389 6.32 25.17 -10.08
CA PRO A 389 6.62 24.82 -11.47
C PRO A 389 8.04 24.23 -11.59
N GLN A 390 8.19 23.20 -12.43
CA GLN A 390 9.48 22.58 -12.80
C GLN A 390 10.32 22.04 -11.62
N THR A 391 9.71 21.48 -10.57
CA THR A 391 10.48 20.90 -9.47
C THR A 391 10.86 19.44 -9.72
N LYS A 392 12.18 19.18 -9.64
CA LYS A 392 12.74 17.81 -9.55
C LYS A 392 12.13 16.99 -8.40
N THR A 393 11.56 17.64 -7.39
CA THR A 393 10.92 17.00 -6.24
C THR A 393 9.65 16.25 -6.65
N PHE A 394 8.78 16.86 -7.46
CA PHE A 394 7.58 16.17 -7.94
C PHE A 394 7.91 15.07 -8.93
N ASP A 395 8.85 15.29 -9.85
CA ASP A 395 9.28 14.25 -10.80
C ASP A 395 9.85 13.03 -10.07
N LYS A 396 10.62 13.26 -9.00
CA LYS A 396 11.11 12.19 -8.11
C LYS A 396 9.96 11.46 -7.42
N TYR A 397 9.01 12.19 -6.85
CA TYR A 397 7.81 11.60 -6.25
C TYR A 397 7.04 10.74 -7.26
N PHE A 398 6.85 11.24 -8.48
CA PHE A 398 6.13 10.52 -9.52
C PHE A 398 6.89 9.29 -10.05
N SER A 399 8.23 9.34 -10.08
CA SER A 399 9.04 8.14 -10.34
C SER A 399 8.81 7.07 -9.27
N HIS A 400 8.81 7.45 -7.99
CA HIS A 400 8.55 6.53 -6.87
C HIS A 400 7.10 6.07 -6.81
N TYR A 401 6.14 6.88 -7.24
CA TYR A 401 4.73 6.51 -7.38
C TYR A 401 4.54 5.24 -8.23
N MET A 402 5.39 5.05 -9.25
CA MET A 402 5.45 3.85 -10.09
C MET A 402 6.56 2.87 -9.66
N VAL A 403 7.15 3.04 -8.48
CA VAL A 403 8.26 2.21 -7.97
C VAL A 403 9.41 2.13 -8.96
N SER A 404 9.78 3.27 -9.54
CA SER A 404 10.83 3.39 -10.55
C SER A 404 10.64 2.46 -11.76
N TYR A 405 9.38 2.16 -12.12
CA TYR A 405 9.02 1.33 -13.28
C TYR A 405 9.62 1.86 -14.58
N ASN A 406 9.45 3.16 -14.85
CA ASN A 406 9.97 3.78 -16.06
C ASN A 406 10.21 5.28 -15.82
N SER A 407 11.47 5.70 -15.86
CA SER A 407 11.89 7.09 -15.63
C SER A 407 11.57 8.04 -16.78
N SER A 408 11.20 7.53 -17.96
CA SER A 408 10.84 8.35 -19.12
C SER A 408 9.38 8.83 -19.08
N ILE A 409 8.55 8.28 -18.20
CA ILE A 409 7.15 8.68 -18.06
C ILE A 409 7.08 9.91 -17.15
N THR A 410 6.56 11.01 -17.69
CA THR A 410 6.38 12.28 -16.97
C THR A 410 4.91 12.53 -16.63
N CYS A 411 4.68 13.37 -15.61
CA CYS A 411 3.35 13.74 -15.16
C CYS A 411 3.25 15.27 -15.11
N GLU A 412 2.62 15.84 -16.13
CA GLU A 412 2.49 17.30 -16.29
C GLU A 412 1.03 17.72 -16.41
N GLY A 413 0.77 19.02 -16.25
CA GLY A 413 -0.55 19.61 -16.35
C GLY A 413 -1.60 18.87 -15.51
N ARG A 414 -2.62 18.31 -16.17
CA ARG A 414 -3.73 17.62 -15.49
C ARG A 414 -3.31 16.40 -14.66
N CYS A 415 -2.24 15.71 -15.05
CA CYS A 415 -1.72 14.59 -14.27
C CYS A 415 -1.20 15.09 -12.92
N LYS A 416 -0.33 16.11 -12.95
CA LYS A 416 0.27 16.73 -11.76
C LYS A 416 -0.80 17.31 -10.84
N VAL A 417 -1.80 17.96 -11.40
CA VAL A 417 -2.93 18.52 -10.63
C VAL A 417 -3.69 17.42 -9.89
N SER A 418 -4.02 16.31 -10.56
CA SER A 418 -4.72 15.18 -9.92
C SER A 418 -3.90 14.58 -8.78
N GLN A 419 -2.59 14.38 -9.00
CA GLN A 419 -1.65 13.86 -8.01
C GLN A 419 -1.56 14.77 -6.78
N VAL A 420 -1.24 16.05 -6.99
CA VAL A 420 -0.99 17.00 -5.90
C VAL A 420 -2.27 17.30 -5.11
N CYS A 421 -3.42 17.42 -5.78
CA CYS A 421 -4.69 17.60 -5.08
C CYS A 421 -5.09 16.37 -4.26
N ALA A 422 -4.82 15.15 -4.75
CA ALA A 422 -5.08 13.93 -3.99
C ALA A 422 -4.17 13.80 -2.75
N VAL A 423 -2.92 14.26 -2.84
CA VAL A 423 -2.01 14.32 -1.68
C VAL A 423 -2.51 15.27 -0.60
N LEU A 424 -2.99 16.46 -1.00
CA LEU A 424 -3.29 17.55 -0.06
C LEU A 424 -4.73 17.53 0.48
N TYR A 425 -5.67 16.91 -0.22
CA TYR A 425 -7.11 17.11 0.02
C TYR A 425 -7.90 15.82 -0.12
N LEU A 426 -8.43 15.34 1.01
CA LEU A 426 -9.13 14.06 1.13
C LEU A 426 -10.67 14.20 1.10
N ASP A 427 -11.20 15.41 1.28
CA ASP A 427 -12.63 15.70 1.21
C ASP A 427 -13.02 16.38 -0.11
N GLN A 428 -14.29 16.24 -0.47
CA GLN A 428 -14.84 16.70 -1.74
C GLN A 428 -14.69 18.20 -1.95
N VAL A 429 -14.91 19.03 -0.92
CA VAL A 429 -14.92 20.48 -1.05
C VAL A 429 -13.51 20.98 -1.33
N SER A 430 -12.55 20.56 -0.52
CA SER A 430 -11.16 20.99 -0.63
C SER A 430 -10.49 20.45 -1.90
N TYR A 431 -10.73 19.18 -2.25
CA TYR A 431 -10.20 18.60 -3.50
C TYR A 431 -10.74 19.32 -4.73
N SER A 432 -12.06 19.58 -4.79
CA SER A 432 -12.69 20.24 -5.95
C SER A 432 -12.13 21.65 -6.16
N LYS A 433 -11.90 22.38 -5.06
CA LYS A 433 -11.29 23.71 -5.10
C LYS A 433 -9.86 23.64 -5.65
N CYS A 434 -9.05 22.71 -5.16
CA CYS A 434 -7.69 22.50 -5.67
C CYS A 434 -7.68 22.14 -7.16
N ALA A 435 -8.51 21.17 -7.55
CA ALA A 435 -8.58 20.67 -8.91
C ALA A 435 -9.11 21.72 -9.90
N ALA A 436 -9.95 22.67 -9.46
CA ALA A 436 -10.45 23.76 -10.29
C ALA A 436 -9.42 24.88 -10.49
N GLN A 437 -8.57 25.13 -9.48
CA GLN A 437 -7.55 26.20 -9.50
C GLN A 437 -6.20 25.73 -10.08
N GLY A 438 -6.04 24.43 -10.32
CA GLY A 438 -4.76 23.83 -10.68
C GLY A 438 -4.36 24.01 -12.13
N GLU A 439 -3.81 25.18 -12.46
CA GLU A 439 -2.93 25.37 -13.62
C GLU A 439 -1.52 25.64 -13.08
N TRP A 440 -0.79 24.56 -12.74
CA TRP A 440 0.54 24.60 -12.12
C TRP A 440 1.62 23.93 -12.98
#